data_AF-X5QUJ1-F1
#
_entry.id   AF-X5QUJ1-F1
#
_cell.length_a   1.000
_cell.length_b   1.000
_cell.length_c   1.000
_cell.angle_alpha   90.00
_cell.angle_beta   90.00
_cell.angle_gamma   90.00
#
_symmetry.space_group_name_H-M   'P 1'
#
loop_
_entity.id
_entity.type
_entity.pdbx_description
1 polymer ?
#
loop_
_entity_poly.entity_id
_entity_poly.type
_entity_poly.pdbx_seq_one_letter_code
_entity_poly.pdbx_strand_id
1 'polypeptide(L)'
;MPLRLVFVTVAAFAALITQFFIQHSDRLPETDLASWIGPTPAPIAGVASVIDGDTIEIHGQRIRFTGIDAPESRQYCDDAKGFEYPCGRRSAEALDSFLSASKPVQCTFVSWDSYGRFVGDCRRADGGGVASWMVEHGQALDWPRYSRGAYAEQQAKAQAAKTGLWAGTFQAPWDWRANHADYAQPAISKPLGIVGSGQVAQGYSCQPRRTCSQISSCDEAQWYLSNCPWGRKLDRDGDGMACETLC
;
A
#
# COMPACT_ATOMS: atom_id res chain seq x y z
N MET A 1 -41.55 50.43 -77.36
CA MET A 1 -41.28 51.88 -77.11
C MET A 1 -41.07 52.09 -75.62
N PRO A 2 -40.17 53.00 -75.20
CA PRO A 2 -38.87 52.57 -74.69
C PRO A 2 -38.53 53.05 -73.24
N LEU A 3 -37.31 52.68 -72.82
CA LEU A 3 -36.36 53.46 -71.98
C LEU A 3 -36.65 53.58 -70.47
N ARG A 4 -35.82 52.94 -69.62
CA ARG A 4 -34.71 53.52 -68.80
C ARG A 4 -35.17 53.79 -67.35
N LEU A 5 -34.37 53.74 -66.28
CA LEU A 5 -32.93 53.61 -66.00
C LEU A 5 -32.87 53.19 -64.50
N VAL A 6 -32.25 52.06 -64.16
CA VAL A 6 -30.99 51.99 -63.37
C VAL A 6 -30.93 52.88 -62.12
N PHE A 7 -30.99 52.26 -60.95
CA PHE A 7 -29.97 52.47 -59.93
C PHE A 7 -29.55 51.12 -59.34
N VAL A 8 -28.34 50.74 -59.75
CA VAL A 8 -27.51 49.68 -59.18
C VAL A 8 -26.97 50.20 -57.86
N THR A 9 -26.96 49.37 -56.80
CA THR A 9 -25.75 48.99 -56.04
C THR A 9 -26.05 48.70 -54.55
N VAL A 10 -25.46 47.59 -54.11
CA VAL A 10 -25.10 47.19 -52.74
C VAL A 10 -26.21 46.79 -51.77
N ALA A 11 -26.54 45.49 -51.76
CA ALA A 11 -26.71 44.72 -50.52
C ALA A 11 -26.69 43.20 -50.80
N ALA A 12 -25.74 42.72 -51.61
CA ALA A 12 -25.58 41.30 -51.90
C ALA A 12 -24.35 40.71 -51.20
N PHE A 13 -24.19 40.91 -49.88
CA PHE A 13 -23.19 40.18 -49.07
C PHE A 13 -23.56 40.10 -47.58
N ALA A 14 -24.84 39.93 -47.24
CA ALA A 14 -25.26 39.78 -45.83
C ALA A 14 -26.16 38.56 -45.57
N ALA A 15 -26.08 37.51 -46.41
CA ALA A 15 -26.92 36.32 -46.26
C ALA A 15 -26.17 34.99 -46.45
N LEU A 16 -24.85 34.96 -46.25
CA LEU A 16 -24.04 33.74 -46.35
C LEU A 16 -22.96 33.65 -45.25
N ILE A 17 -23.24 34.15 -44.05
CA ILE A 17 -22.42 33.89 -42.85
C ILE A 17 -23.32 33.54 -41.65
N THR A 18 -24.28 32.63 -41.86
CA THR A 18 -25.13 32.10 -40.76
C THR A 18 -25.14 30.57 -40.67
N GLN A 19 -24.23 29.88 -41.38
CA GLN A 19 -24.14 28.42 -41.31
C GLN A 19 -22.75 27.86 -40.96
N PHE A 20 -21.77 28.68 -40.56
CA PHE A 20 -20.43 28.18 -40.20
C PHE A 20 -20.12 28.19 -38.68
N PHE A 21 -21.11 28.49 -37.82
CA PHE A 21 -20.91 28.53 -36.36
C PHE A 21 -21.76 27.51 -35.58
N ILE A 22 -22.37 26.52 -36.25
CA ILE A 22 -23.14 25.45 -35.57
C ILE A 22 -22.77 24.06 -36.09
N GLN A 23 -21.48 23.80 -36.37
CA GLN A 23 -21.05 22.46 -36.82
C GLN A 23 -19.74 21.95 -36.21
N HIS A 24 -19.14 22.65 -35.25
CA HIS A 24 -18.00 22.15 -34.47
C HIS A 24 -18.19 22.32 -32.96
N SER A 25 -19.40 22.01 -32.45
CA SER A 25 -19.53 21.50 -31.07
C SER A 25 -19.35 19.99 -31.06
N ASP A 26 -18.39 19.49 -31.85
CA ASP A 26 -17.92 18.12 -31.71
C ASP A 26 -17.00 18.08 -30.49
N ARG A 27 -17.58 17.57 -29.41
CA ARG A 27 -16.89 16.77 -28.40
C ARG A 27 -15.62 17.44 -27.86
N LEU A 28 -15.82 18.27 -26.83
CA LEU A 28 -14.83 18.28 -25.76
C LEU A 28 -14.60 16.81 -25.39
N PRO A 29 -13.35 16.30 -25.41
CA PRO A 29 -13.10 14.99 -24.84
C PRO A 29 -13.55 15.11 -23.39
N GLU A 30 -14.64 14.44 -23.04
CA GLU A 30 -14.87 14.05 -21.66
C GLU A 30 -13.62 13.27 -21.29
N THR A 31 -12.66 13.96 -20.66
CA THR A 31 -11.63 13.34 -19.85
C THR A 31 -12.41 12.48 -18.87
N ASP A 32 -12.56 11.22 -19.22
CA ASP A 32 -13.18 10.20 -18.40
C ASP A 32 -12.32 10.07 -17.14
N LEU A 33 -12.62 10.91 -16.16
CA LEU A 33 -11.98 10.89 -14.85
C LEU A 33 -12.23 9.54 -14.16
N ALA A 34 -13.16 8.71 -14.65
CA ALA A 34 -13.36 7.35 -14.18
C ALA A 34 -12.25 6.39 -14.66
N SER A 35 -11.50 6.71 -15.72
CA SER A 35 -10.40 5.87 -16.21
C SER A 35 -9.14 5.94 -15.33
N TRP A 36 -9.12 6.82 -14.32
CA TRP A 36 -7.97 7.03 -13.42
C TRP A 36 -8.17 6.35 -12.05
N ILE A 37 -9.38 5.87 -11.77
CA ILE A 37 -9.69 5.10 -10.57
C ILE A 37 -9.62 3.63 -10.97
N GLY A 38 -8.44 3.03 -10.80
CA GLY A 38 -8.31 1.57 -10.92
C GLY A 38 -9.34 0.86 -10.04
N PRO A 39 -9.83 -0.32 -10.43
CA PRO A 39 -10.85 -1.03 -9.67
C PRO A 39 -10.37 -1.27 -8.23
N THR A 40 -11.24 -1.02 -7.25
CA THR A 40 -10.98 -1.37 -5.86
C THR A 40 -10.62 -2.86 -5.79
N PRO A 41 -9.50 -3.24 -5.15
CA PRO A 41 -9.14 -4.63 -4.98
C PRO A 41 -10.30 -5.44 -4.40
N ALA A 42 -10.52 -6.64 -4.96
CA ALA A 42 -11.54 -7.55 -4.46
C ALA A 42 -11.20 -7.99 -3.01
N PRO A 43 -12.21 -8.34 -2.19
CA PRO A 43 -11.97 -8.92 -0.88
C PRO A 43 -11.11 -10.18 -0.97
N ILE A 44 -10.20 -10.34 -0.02
CA ILE A 44 -9.32 -11.50 0.08
C ILE A 44 -9.88 -12.42 1.16
N ALA A 45 -10.03 -13.71 0.86
CA ALA A 45 -10.47 -14.69 1.84
C ALA A 45 -9.54 -15.91 1.84
N GLY A 46 -9.29 -16.47 3.01
CA GLY A 46 -8.46 -17.67 3.14
C GLY A 46 -8.10 -18.00 4.57
N VAL A 47 -7.22 -18.98 4.72
CA VAL A 47 -6.56 -19.26 6.01
C VAL A 47 -5.46 -18.23 6.18
N ALA A 48 -5.51 -17.49 7.29
CA ALA A 48 -4.53 -16.47 7.60
C ALA A 48 -3.34 -17.05 8.37
N SER A 49 -2.13 -16.61 8.01
CA SER A 49 -0.93 -16.75 8.83
C SER A 49 -0.70 -15.44 9.58
N VAL A 50 -0.49 -15.49 10.89
CA VAL A 50 -0.21 -14.28 11.69
C VAL A 50 1.25 -13.86 11.55
N ILE A 51 1.49 -12.59 11.25
CA ILE A 51 2.84 -11.99 11.15
C ILE A 51 3.19 -11.26 12.45
N ASP A 52 2.28 -10.41 12.92
CA ASP A 52 2.35 -9.67 14.18
C ASP A 52 0.93 -9.34 14.69
N GLY A 53 0.82 -8.50 15.71
CA GLY A 53 -0.45 -8.17 16.35
C GLY A 53 -1.43 -7.36 15.50
N ASP A 54 -1.01 -6.79 14.35
CA ASP A 54 -1.92 -6.06 13.47
C ASP A 54 -1.78 -6.40 11.97
N THR A 55 -0.98 -7.41 11.65
CA THR A 55 -0.70 -7.85 10.29
C THR A 55 -0.84 -9.36 10.16
N ILE A 56 -1.60 -9.78 9.15
CA ILE A 56 -1.72 -11.18 8.72
C ILE A 56 -1.29 -11.35 7.26
N GLU A 57 -1.11 -12.59 6.84
CA GLU A 57 -0.87 -12.96 5.45
C GLU A 57 -1.91 -13.97 4.98
N ILE A 58 -2.49 -13.72 3.80
CA ILE A 58 -3.41 -14.65 3.13
C ILE A 58 -2.91 -14.79 1.69
N HIS A 59 -2.59 -16.02 1.27
CA HIS A 59 -2.11 -16.33 -0.09
C HIS A 59 -0.92 -15.46 -0.55
N GLY A 60 0.02 -15.15 0.35
CA GLY A 60 1.19 -14.32 0.07
C GLY A 60 0.92 -12.81 0.08
N GLN A 61 -0.32 -12.37 0.26
CA GLN A 61 -0.66 -10.96 0.46
C GLN A 61 -0.65 -10.62 1.96
N ARG A 62 0.22 -9.68 2.36
CA ARG A 62 0.19 -9.10 3.70
C ARG A 62 -0.92 -8.07 3.82
N ILE A 63 -1.69 -8.18 4.89
CA ILE A 63 -2.87 -7.38 5.18
C ILE A 63 -2.68 -6.77 6.57
N ARG A 64 -2.58 -5.44 6.62
CA ARG A 64 -2.60 -4.67 7.86
C ARG A 64 -4.06 -4.37 8.23
N PHE A 65 -4.42 -4.53 9.49
CA PHE A 65 -5.76 -4.18 9.94
C PHE A 65 -5.96 -2.66 9.99
N THR A 66 -7.13 -2.23 9.53
CA THR A 66 -7.50 -0.81 9.58
C THR A 66 -7.76 -0.34 11.01
N GLY A 67 -7.36 0.90 11.31
CA GLY A 67 -7.77 1.63 12.52
C GLY A 67 -7.19 1.16 13.84
N ILE A 68 -6.38 0.11 13.88
CA ILE A 68 -5.75 -0.37 15.12
C ILE A 68 -4.23 -0.33 15.04
N ASP A 69 -3.61 -0.37 16.21
CA ASP A 69 -2.16 -0.46 16.35
C ASP A 69 -1.83 -1.42 17.49
N ALA A 70 -1.15 -2.51 17.16
CA ALA A 70 -0.74 -3.53 18.13
C ALA A 70 0.71 -3.31 18.59
N PRO A 71 1.11 -3.81 19.77
CA PRO A 71 2.50 -3.75 20.19
C PRO A 71 3.40 -4.45 19.19
N GLU A 72 4.54 -3.83 18.89
CA GLU A 72 5.51 -4.37 17.94
C GLU A 72 6.06 -5.71 18.44
N SER A 73 6.42 -6.64 17.54
CA SER A 73 6.87 -7.99 17.95
C SER A 73 8.08 -8.01 18.90
N ARG A 74 8.87 -6.93 18.95
CA ARG A 74 10.01 -6.74 19.87
C ARG A 74 9.67 -5.93 21.11
N GLN A 75 8.47 -5.40 21.21
CA GLN A 75 8.04 -4.59 22.32
C GLN A 75 7.79 -5.47 23.56
N TYR A 76 8.35 -5.02 24.67
CA TYR A 76 8.10 -5.54 26.01
C TYR A 76 7.25 -4.55 26.80
N CYS A 77 6.47 -5.09 27.74
CA CYS A 77 5.56 -4.37 28.61
C CYS A 77 5.65 -4.97 30.02
N ASP A 78 5.15 -4.28 31.03
CA ASP A 78 5.12 -4.81 32.40
C ASP A 78 3.71 -5.29 32.75
N ASP A 79 3.63 -6.43 33.44
CA ASP A 79 2.37 -6.95 33.98
C ASP A 79 1.92 -6.17 35.23
N ALA A 80 0.78 -6.58 35.83
CA ALA A 80 0.24 -5.96 37.04
C ALA A 80 1.20 -5.97 38.25
N LYS A 81 2.22 -6.84 38.24
CA LYS A 81 3.21 -6.99 39.30
C LYS A 81 4.53 -6.30 38.95
N GLY A 82 4.63 -5.67 37.78
CA GLY A 82 5.85 -5.02 37.30
C GLY A 82 6.85 -5.98 36.67
N PHE A 83 6.43 -7.20 36.29
CA PHE A 83 7.31 -8.12 35.56
C PHE A 83 7.21 -7.89 34.06
N GLU A 84 8.37 -7.72 33.44
CA GLU A 84 8.48 -7.53 32.00
C GLU A 84 8.06 -8.80 31.24
N TYR A 85 7.28 -8.64 30.16
CA TYR A 85 6.84 -9.70 29.27
C TYR A 85 6.78 -9.23 27.80
N PRO A 86 6.91 -10.14 26.82
CA PRO A 86 6.96 -9.77 25.40
C PRO A 86 5.56 -9.53 24.84
N CYS A 87 4.97 -8.37 25.15
CA CYS A 87 3.58 -8.05 24.82
C CYS A 87 3.26 -8.10 23.31
N GLY A 88 4.19 -7.74 22.42
CA GLY A 88 3.94 -7.87 20.97
C GLY A 88 3.77 -9.31 20.50
N ARG A 89 4.60 -10.23 21.00
CA ARG A 89 4.44 -11.67 20.72
C ARG A 89 3.16 -12.23 21.33
N ARG A 90 2.82 -11.81 22.55
CA ARG A 90 1.55 -12.20 23.19
C ARG A 90 0.32 -11.72 22.40
N SER A 91 0.37 -10.51 21.86
CA SER A 91 -0.70 -9.98 20.98
C SER A 91 -0.85 -10.82 19.72
N ALA A 92 0.26 -11.20 19.07
CA ALA A 92 0.23 -12.07 17.89
C ALA A 92 -0.32 -13.48 18.20
N GLU A 93 0.08 -14.07 19.34
CA GLU A 93 -0.45 -15.35 19.81
C GLU A 93 -1.97 -15.30 20.07
N ALA A 94 -2.46 -14.21 20.65
CA ALA A 94 -3.88 -13.99 20.90
C ALA A 94 -4.66 -13.86 19.59
N LEU A 95 -4.11 -13.15 18.61
CA LEU A 95 -4.68 -13.04 17.27
C LEU A 95 -4.77 -14.41 16.59
N ASP A 96 -3.71 -15.22 16.62
CA ASP A 96 -3.71 -16.57 16.04
C ASP A 96 -4.79 -17.46 16.68
N SER A 97 -4.89 -17.41 18.00
CA SER A 97 -5.94 -18.12 18.75
C SER A 97 -7.35 -17.66 18.34
N PHE A 98 -7.56 -16.36 18.15
CA PHE A 98 -8.84 -15.82 17.70
C PHE A 98 -9.20 -16.28 16.28
N LEU A 99 -8.26 -16.20 15.33
CA LEU A 99 -8.49 -16.57 13.93
C LEU A 99 -8.63 -18.08 13.74
N SER A 100 -7.97 -18.89 14.56
CA SER A 100 -8.06 -20.36 14.48
C SER A 100 -9.44 -20.89 14.90
N ALA A 101 -10.17 -20.16 15.74
CA ALA A 101 -11.50 -20.55 16.22
C ALA A 101 -12.59 -20.58 15.12
N SER A 102 -12.43 -19.82 14.03
CA SER A 102 -13.37 -19.84 12.90
C SER A 102 -12.72 -19.36 11.60
N LYS A 103 -12.81 -20.18 10.54
CA LYS A 103 -12.15 -20.01 9.25
C LYS A 103 -13.14 -20.14 8.08
N PRO A 104 -12.89 -19.52 6.91
CA PRO A 104 -11.78 -18.63 6.59
C PRO A 104 -11.94 -17.23 7.19
N VAL A 105 -10.86 -16.45 7.16
CA VAL A 105 -10.90 -15.00 7.39
C VAL A 105 -11.18 -14.33 6.06
N GLN A 106 -12.06 -13.33 6.06
CA GLN A 106 -12.35 -12.48 4.91
C GLN A 106 -11.97 -11.04 5.22
N CYS A 107 -11.15 -10.44 4.36
CA CYS A 107 -10.64 -9.09 4.48
C CYS A 107 -11.10 -8.23 3.30
N THR A 108 -11.84 -7.17 3.61
CA THR A 108 -12.29 -6.18 2.63
C THR A 108 -11.26 -5.07 2.52
N PHE A 109 -10.88 -4.70 1.30
CA PHE A 109 -9.91 -3.63 1.06
C PHE A 109 -10.45 -2.27 1.53
N VAL A 110 -9.59 -1.52 2.23
CA VAL A 110 -9.86 -0.15 2.68
C VAL A 110 -8.96 0.84 1.92
N SER A 111 -7.65 0.60 1.93
CA SER A 111 -6.68 1.49 1.29
C SER A 111 -5.33 0.81 1.11
N TRP A 112 -4.45 1.45 0.35
CA TRP A 112 -3.01 1.19 0.42
C TRP A 112 -2.38 2.17 1.41
N ASP A 113 -1.47 1.71 2.27
CA ASP A 113 -0.68 2.63 3.09
C ASP A 113 0.52 3.20 2.31
N SER A 114 1.26 4.11 2.93
CA SER A 114 2.44 4.76 2.32
C SER A 114 3.57 3.79 1.97
N TYR A 115 3.54 2.57 2.49
CA TYR A 115 4.51 1.51 2.22
C TYR A 115 3.98 0.51 1.17
N GLY A 116 2.81 0.77 0.58
CA GLY A 116 2.17 -0.11 -0.39
C GLY A 116 1.58 -1.38 0.22
N ARG A 117 1.31 -1.42 1.53
CA ARG A 117 0.65 -2.56 2.17
C ARG A 117 -0.87 -2.48 1.98
N PHE A 118 -1.48 -3.64 1.78
CA PHE A 118 -2.94 -3.76 1.74
C PHE A 118 -3.47 -3.47 3.16
N VAL A 119 -4.33 -2.46 3.30
CA VAL A 119 -5.05 -2.18 4.54
C VAL A 119 -6.48 -2.67 4.40
N GLY A 120 -6.96 -3.46 5.36
CA GLY A 120 -8.30 -4.06 5.27
C GLY A 120 -9.07 -4.16 6.59
N ASP A 121 -10.40 -4.25 6.46
CA ASP A 121 -11.30 -4.70 7.53
C ASP A 121 -11.49 -6.21 7.39
N CYS A 122 -11.06 -6.96 8.42
CA CYS A 122 -11.05 -8.41 8.41
C CYS A 122 -12.07 -8.98 9.40
N ARG A 123 -12.77 -10.03 8.99
CA ARG A 123 -13.75 -10.76 9.78
C ARG A 123 -13.55 -12.26 9.64
N ARG A 124 -13.81 -13.00 10.72
CA ARG A 124 -13.92 -14.46 10.67
C ARG A 124 -15.21 -14.90 9.97
N ALA A 125 -15.28 -16.18 9.61
CA ALA A 125 -16.46 -16.78 8.98
C ALA A 125 -17.73 -16.71 9.82
N ASP A 126 -17.62 -16.62 11.16
CA ASP A 126 -18.75 -16.44 12.07
C ASP A 126 -19.14 -14.97 12.29
N GLY A 127 -18.53 -14.04 11.55
CA GLY A 127 -18.80 -12.60 11.62
C GLY A 127 -17.98 -11.84 12.67
N GLY A 128 -17.13 -12.51 13.45
CA GLY A 128 -16.26 -11.86 14.43
C GLY A 128 -15.27 -10.88 13.77
N GLY A 129 -15.40 -9.59 14.05
CA GLY A 129 -14.50 -8.55 13.54
C GLY A 129 -13.14 -8.58 14.24
N VAL A 130 -12.06 -8.65 13.46
CA VAL A 130 -10.70 -8.83 13.99
C VAL A 130 -10.25 -7.59 14.76
N ALA A 131 -10.30 -6.42 14.13
CA ALA A 131 -9.85 -5.17 14.76
C ALA A 131 -10.62 -4.85 16.06
N SER A 132 -11.95 -4.99 16.03
CA SER A 132 -12.78 -4.81 17.22
C SER A 132 -12.44 -5.79 18.34
N TRP A 133 -12.22 -7.06 18.01
CA TRP A 133 -11.87 -8.08 19.00
C TRP A 133 -10.50 -7.80 19.62
N MET A 134 -9.50 -7.46 18.80
CA MET A 134 -8.15 -7.12 19.26
C MET A 134 -8.16 -5.97 20.26
N VAL A 135 -8.95 -4.92 20.00
CA VAL A 135 -9.06 -3.78 20.92
C VAL A 135 -9.84 -4.15 22.19
N GLU A 136 -10.97 -4.85 22.05
CA GLU A 136 -11.82 -5.23 23.20
C GLU A 136 -11.11 -6.17 24.18
N HIS A 137 -10.18 -6.99 23.68
CA HIS A 137 -9.37 -7.91 24.49
C HIS A 137 -8.00 -7.34 24.87
N GLY A 138 -7.79 -6.04 24.65
CA GLY A 138 -6.57 -5.33 25.04
C GLY A 138 -5.31 -5.82 24.33
N GLN A 139 -5.43 -6.40 23.12
CA GLN A 139 -4.30 -6.86 22.31
C GLN A 139 -3.79 -5.77 21.36
N ALA A 140 -4.65 -4.80 21.00
CA ALA A 140 -4.28 -3.63 20.22
C ALA A 140 -4.95 -2.36 20.78
N LEU A 141 -4.45 -1.20 20.37
CA LEU A 141 -5.03 0.09 20.69
C LEU A 141 -5.86 0.61 19.52
N ASP A 142 -6.92 1.36 19.86
CA ASP A 142 -7.66 2.17 18.89
C ASP A 142 -6.77 3.31 18.42
N TRP A 143 -6.33 3.29 17.15
CA TRP A 143 -5.32 4.23 16.66
C TRP A 143 -5.97 5.51 16.13
N PRO A 144 -5.96 6.64 16.88
CA PRO A 144 -6.83 7.77 16.58
C PRO A 144 -6.57 8.40 15.22
N ARG A 145 -5.32 8.30 14.72
CA ARG A 145 -4.91 8.81 13.41
C ARG A 145 -5.69 8.19 12.25
N TYR A 146 -6.06 6.90 12.35
CA TYR A 146 -6.71 6.17 11.26
C TYR A 146 -8.15 5.75 11.59
N SER A 147 -8.45 5.43 12.84
CA SER A 147 -9.81 5.01 13.24
C SER A 147 -10.74 6.16 13.54
N ARG A 148 -10.21 7.33 13.94
CA ARG A 148 -10.99 8.46 14.47
C ARG A 148 -11.91 8.07 15.63
N GLY A 149 -11.51 7.10 16.45
CA GLY A 149 -12.28 6.66 17.62
C GLY A 149 -13.26 5.51 17.34
N ALA A 150 -13.18 4.86 16.19
CA ALA A 150 -14.10 3.78 15.81
C ALA A 150 -14.12 2.60 16.80
N TYR A 151 -13.05 2.41 17.59
CA TYR A 151 -12.94 1.34 18.57
C TYR A 151 -12.85 1.84 20.02
N ALA A 152 -13.25 3.10 20.27
CA ALA A 152 -13.11 3.73 21.59
C ALA A 152 -13.91 3.00 22.68
N GLU A 153 -15.10 2.49 22.36
CA GLU A 153 -15.93 1.73 23.30
C GLU A 153 -15.27 0.40 23.70
N GLN A 154 -14.74 -0.32 22.71
CA GLN A 154 -14.00 -1.57 22.92
C GLN A 154 -12.76 -1.31 23.78
N GLN A 155 -12.04 -0.23 23.52
CA GLN A 155 -10.86 0.14 24.29
C GLN A 155 -11.23 0.49 25.73
N ALA A 156 -12.31 1.24 25.95
CA ALA A 156 -12.80 1.58 27.29
C ALA A 156 -13.18 0.33 28.08
N LYS A 157 -13.82 -0.67 27.44
CA LYS A 157 -14.09 -1.97 28.07
C LYS A 157 -12.80 -2.69 28.48
N ALA A 158 -11.81 -2.74 27.58
CA ALA A 158 -10.55 -3.39 27.86
C ALA A 158 -9.78 -2.73 29.02
N GLN A 159 -9.79 -1.40 29.06
CA GLN A 159 -9.24 -0.59 30.16
C GLN A 159 -9.95 -0.88 31.49
N ALA A 160 -11.28 -0.83 31.51
CA ALA A 160 -12.06 -1.08 32.71
C ALA A 160 -11.88 -2.51 33.24
N ALA A 161 -11.76 -3.49 32.33
CA ALA A 161 -11.52 -4.88 32.67
C ALA A 161 -10.05 -5.21 33.01
N LYS A 162 -9.12 -4.27 32.78
CA LYS A 162 -7.67 -4.48 32.94
C LYS A 162 -7.19 -5.74 32.20
N THR A 163 -7.62 -5.91 30.96
CA THR A 163 -7.30 -7.08 30.13
C THR A 163 -6.21 -6.77 29.10
N GLY A 164 -5.44 -7.79 28.72
CA GLY A 164 -4.33 -7.66 27.79
C GLY A 164 -3.30 -6.64 28.28
N LEU A 165 -2.95 -5.68 27.42
CA LEU A 165 -2.03 -4.59 27.73
C LEU A 165 -2.46 -3.76 28.94
N TRP A 166 -3.77 -3.60 29.15
CA TRP A 166 -4.33 -2.81 30.25
C TRP A 166 -4.22 -3.49 31.61
N ALA A 167 -3.69 -4.71 31.68
CA ALA A 167 -3.41 -5.39 32.95
C ALA A 167 -2.24 -4.75 33.72
N GLY A 168 -1.31 -4.09 33.02
CA GLY A 168 -0.12 -3.48 33.60
C GLY A 168 0.26 -2.17 32.92
N THR A 169 1.55 -1.90 32.80
CA THR A 169 2.08 -0.67 32.20
C THR A 169 2.74 -0.96 30.86
N PHE A 170 2.52 -0.06 29.91
CA PHE A 170 3.07 -0.18 28.58
C PHE A 170 3.21 1.20 27.91
N GLN A 171 4.09 1.27 26.92
CA GLN A 171 4.17 2.39 26.00
C GLN A 171 3.24 2.12 24.81
N ALA A 172 2.49 3.12 24.33
CA ALA A 172 1.66 2.93 23.15
C ALA A 172 2.53 2.54 21.94
N PRO A 173 2.08 1.64 21.04
CA PRO A 173 2.97 1.09 20.01
C PRO A 173 3.51 2.14 19.04
N TRP A 174 2.73 3.16 18.70
CA TRP A 174 3.20 4.30 17.91
C TRP A 174 4.29 5.13 18.61
N ASP A 175 4.22 5.30 19.93
CA ASP A 175 5.24 5.99 20.72
C ASP A 175 6.50 5.11 20.85
N TRP A 176 6.31 3.80 20.98
CA TRP A 176 7.40 2.84 20.99
C TRP A 176 8.19 2.90 19.67
N ARG A 177 7.50 2.86 18.52
CA ARG A 177 8.13 3.02 17.20
C ARG A 177 8.89 4.33 17.05
N ALA A 178 8.33 5.44 17.54
CA ALA A 178 8.99 6.75 17.46
C ALA A 178 10.32 6.78 18.25
N ASN A 179 10.37 6.09 19.39
CA ASN A 179 11.57 6.01 20.24
C ASN A 179 12.54 4.89 19.83
N HIS A 180 12.10 3.98 18.96
CA HIS A 180 12.85 2.80 18.53
C HIS A 180 13.00 2.80 16.99
N ALA A 181 13.20 3.97 16.39
CA ALA A 181 13.33 4.12 14.93
C ALA A 181 14.46 3.26 14.35
N ASP A 182 15.52 3.00 15.11
CA ASP A 182 16.64 2.12 14.73
C ASP A 182 16.23 0.63 14.68
N TYR A 183 15.15 0.27 15.38
CA TYR A 183 14.55 -1.07 15.39
C TYR A 183 13.42 -1.24 14.38
N ALA A 184 13.04 -0.17 13.66
CA ALA A 184 12.06 -0.23 12.59
C ALA A 184 12.41 -1.42 11.72
N GLN A 185 11.59 -2.47 11.82
CA GLN A 185 11.81 -3.63 11.01
C GLN A 185 11.74 -3.16 9.56
N PRO A 186 12.77 -3.43 8.73
CA PRO A 186 12.52 -3.36 7.31
C PRO A 186 11.35 -4.29 7.09
N ALA A 187 10.21 -3.75 6.63
CA ALA A 187 9.08 -4.53 6.19
C ALA A 187 9.67 -5.66 5.34
N ILE A 188 9.52 -6.91 5.80
CA ILE A 188 10.23 -8.03 5.19
C ILE A 188 9.74 -8.17 3.75
N SER A 189 10.45 -7.54 2.82
CA SER A 189 10.92 -8.10 1.56
C SER A 189 12.40 -8.42 1.77
N LYS A 190 12.70 -9.33 2.69
CA LYS A 190 14.03 -9.93 2.84
C LYS A 190 13.86 -11.42 3.14
N PRO A 191 14.13 -12.33 2.19
CA PRO A 191 14.37 -13.72 2.56
C PRO A 191 15.63 -13.77 3.44
N LEU A 192 15.58 -14.56 4.52
CA LEU A 192 16.73 -14.80 5.39
C LEU A 192 17.90 -15.31 4.54
N GLY A 193 19.02 -14.62 4.61
CA GLY A 193 20.18 -14.86 3.77
C GLY A 193 20.86 -16.19 4.04
N ILE A 194 21.22 -16.89 2.97
CA ILE A 194 22.48 -17.60 2.87
C ILE A 194 23.23 -16.92 1.72
N VAL A 195 24.27 -16.17 2.08
CA VAL A 195 25.42 -15.68 1.28
C VAL A 195 25.09 -15.11 -0.10
N GLY A 196 25.25 -13.79 -0.24
CA GLY A 196 25.37 -13.13 -1.55
C GLY A 196 25.27 -11.62 -1.44
N SER A 197 26.36 -10.95 -1.77
CA SER A 197 26.47 -9.51 -1.96
C SER A 197 25.31 -8.93 -2.78
N GLY A 198 24.84 -7.76 -2.33
CA GLY A 198 24.06 -6.75 -3.06
C GLY A 198 23.04 -7.23 -4.09
N GLN A 199 21.75 -7.07 -3.79
CA GLN A 199 20.76 -6.78 -4.82
C GLN A 199 19.52 -6.15 -4.19
N VAL A 200 19.47 -4.82 -4.25
CA VAL A 200 18.25 -4.03 -4.13
C VAL A 200 17.38 -4.43 -5.33
N ALA A 201 16.26 -5.12 -5.09
CA ALA A 201 15.26 -5.39 -6.12
C ALA A 201 14.52 -4.08 -6.47
N GLN A 202 15.19 -3.22 -7.23
CA GLN A 202 14.56 -2.21 -8.04
C GLN A 202 13.84 -2.94 -9.20
N GLY A 203 12.64 -2.49 -9.55
CA GLY A 203 11.84 -3.04 -10.66
C GLY A 203 12.43 -2.70 -12.02
N TYR A 204 13.62 -3.24 -12.33
CA TYR A 204 14.25 -3.09 -13.62
C TYR A 204 13.52 -3.95 -14.66
N SER A 205 13.51 -3.49 -15.91
CA SER A 205 12.89 -4.21 -17.01
C SER A 205 13.75 -4.14 -18.27
N CYS A 206 13.73 -5.20 -19.08
CA CYS A 206 14.56 -5.27 -20.28
C CYS A 206 14.11 -4.34 -21.41
N GLN A 207 13.07 -3.53 -21.19
CA GLN A 207 12.53 -2.58 -22.16
C GLN A 207 12.25 -1.24 -21.47
N PRO A 208 12.69 -0.11 -22.03
CA PRO A 208 13.48 0.02 -23.26
C PRO A 208 14.93 -0.45 -23.06
N ARG A 209 15.60 -0.81 -24.16
CA ARG A 209 17.03 -1.16 -24.13
C ARG A 209 17.86 0.05 -23.70
N ARG A 210 18.68 -0.12 -22.67
CA ARG A 210 19.57 0.92 -22.12
C ARG A 210 21.02 0.74 -22.58
N THR A 211 21.78 1.82 -22.59
CA THR A 211 23.25 1.85 -22.71
C THR A 211 23.87 2.33 -21.39
N CYS A 212 25.18 2.12 -21.18
CA CYS A 212 25.85 2.54 -19.94
C CYS A 212 25.68 4.03 -19.59
N SER A 213 25.57 4.90 -20.59
CA SER A 213 25.28 6.34 -20.39
C SER A 213 23.87 6.65 -19.85
N GLN A 214 22.96 5.69 -19.88
CA GLN A 214 21.57 5.81 -19.44
C GLN A 214 21.28 5.06 -18.14
N ILE A 215 22.30 4.42 -17.56
CA ILE A 215 22.20 3.59 -16.36
C ILE A 215 22.83 4.38 -15.21
N SER A 216 22.16 4.35 -14.05
CA SER A 216 22.47 5.25 -12.93
C SER A 216 23.29 4.59 -11.82
N SER A 217 23.44 3.26 -11.84
CA SER A 217 24.17 2.52 -10.81
C SER A 217 24.79 1.22 -11.33
N CYS A 218 25.85 0.75 -10.66
CA CYS A 218 26.46 -0.54 -10.91
C CYS A 218 25.46 -1.70 -10.79
N ASP A 219 24.67 -1.72 -9.72
CA ASP A 219 23.68 -2.77 -9.46
C ASP A 219 22.63 -2.87 -10.57
N GLU A 220 22.20 -1.73 -11.12
CA GLU A 220 21.30 -1.66 -12.28
C GLU A 220 21.97 -2.25 -13.55
N ALA A 221 23.21 -1.85 -13.83
CA ALA A 221 23.97 -2.36 -14.98
C ALA A 221 24.15 -3.88 -14.90
N GLN A 222 24.52 -4.37 -13.71
CA GLN A 222 24.75 -5.78 -13.46
C GLN A 222 23.47 -6.61 -13.53
N TRP A 223 22.34 -6.03 -13.13
CA TRP A 223 21.03 -6.65 -13.31
C TRP A 223 20.69 -6.82 -14.80
N TYR A 224 20.92 -5.80 -15.64
CA TYR A 224 20.66 -5.91 -17.08
C TYR A 224 21.56 -6.95 -17.76
N LEU A 225 22.84 -7.04 -17.37
CA LEU A 225 23.77 -8.08 -17.85
C LEU A 225 23.24 -9.49 -17.58
N SER A 226 22.68 -9.71 -16.39
CA SER A 226 22.22 -11.02 -15.93
C SER A 226 20.83 -11.41 -16.45
N ASN A 227 19.94 -10.43 -16.68
CA ASN A 227 18.52 -10.70 -16.89
C ASN A 227 18.01 -10.35 -18.30
N CYS A 228 18.79 -9.62 -19.12
CA CYS A 228 18.33 -9.14 -20.42
C CYS A 228 19.13 -9.70 -21.60
N PRO A 229 18.47 -10.08 -22.72
CA PRO A 229 19.15 -10.62 -23.92
C PRO A 229 20.22 -9.69 -24.50
N TRP A 230 20.06 -8.37 -24.31
CA TRP A 230 21.00 -7.34 -24.77
C TRP A 230 22.05 -6.95 -23.72
N GLY A 231 21.97 -7.47 -22.49
CA GLY A 231 22.82 -7.13 -21.36
C GLY A 231 24.31 -7.40 -21.58
N ARG A 232 24.65 -8.47 -22.34
CA ARG A 232 26.03 -8.79 -22.74
C ARG A 232 26.74 -7.67 -23.52
N LYS A 233 26.02 -6.67 -24.02
CA LYS A 233 26.62 -5.52 -24.71
C LYS A 233 27.01 -4.39 -23.74
N LEU A 234 26.67 -4.50 -22.46
CA LEU A 234 27.08 -3.58 -21.40
C LEU A 234 28.42 -3.97 -20.77
N ASP A 235 28.80 -5.24 -20.89
CA ASP A 235 30.09 -5.81 -20.50
C ASP A 235 31.01 -5.78 -21.75
N ARG A 236 31.94 -4.82 -21.77
CA ARG A 236 32.71 -4.49 -22.98
C ARG A 236 33.86 -5.47 -23.20
N ASP A 237 34.50 -5.90 -22.13
CA ASP A 237 35.69 -6.75 -22.11
C ASP A 237 35.38 -8.20 -21.73
N GLY A 238 34.14 -8.50 -21.31
CA GLY A 238 33.63 -9.85 -21.13
C GLY A 238 34.02 -10.47 -19.79
N ASP A 239 34.38 -9.65 -18.81
CA ASP A 239 34.85 -10.09 -17.50
C ASP A 239 33.71 -10.33 -16.50
N GLY A 240 32.46 -10.05 -16.91
CA GLY A 240 31.27 -10.19 -16.10
C GLY A 240 30.89 -8.93 -15.32
N MET A 241 31.54 -7.78 -15.54
CA MET A 241 31.15 -6.50 -14.96
C MET A 241 30.53 -5.56 -16.01
N ALA A 242 29.24 -5.24 -15.82
CA ALA A 242 28.54 -4.33 -16.71
C ALA A 242 28.86 -2.86 -16.41
N CYS A 243 29.16 -2.07 -17.44
CA CYS A 243 29.39 -0.63 -17.32
C CYS A 243 30.43 -0.27 -16.25
N GLU A 244 31.63 -0.83 -16.34
CA GLU A 244 32.79 -0.67 -15.44
C GLU A 244 32.98 0.73 -14.83
N THR A 245 32.67 1.79 -15.59
CA THR A 245 32.74 3.18 -15.12
C THR A 245 31.77 3.52 -13.98
N LEU A 246 30.83 2.62 -13.66
CA LEU A 246 29.81 2.77 -12.61
C LEU A 246 30.08 1.90 -11.36
N CYS A 247 31.06 0.98 -11.35
CA CYS A 247 31.17 -0.13 -10.38
C CYS A 247 32.36 -0.09 -9.37
#